data_AF-A0A954YU21-F1
#
_entry.id   AF-A0A954YU21-F1
#
_cell.length_a   1.000
_cell.length_b   1.000
_cell.length_c   1.000
_cell.angle_alpha   90.00
_cell.angle_beta   90.00
_cell.angle_gamma   90.00
#
_symmetry.space_group_name_H-M   'P 1'
#
loop_
_entity.id
_entity.type
_entity.pdbx_description
1 polymer ?
#
loop_
_entity_poly.entity_id
_entity_poly.type
_entity_poly.pdbx_seq_one_letter_code
_entity_poly.pdbx_strand_id
1 'polypeptide(L)'
;YIYNHVYPMLVEAERGNREKAIGHAYAITEDAPNDALAVIWTATCLRILGDGQAAVEHLNGAVERVAYEPGPEPFETVEWKKALMAMVRGEKTLAELVQIAEEADQPWRLRGEAEYHAAAIELARGDRKSAFEGFERAYRSFDRATRYSYHAETLLRKMEADTSWPPWIAANSLDSDASNVVKP
;
A
#
# COMPACT_ATOMS: atom_id res chain seq x y z
N TYR A 1 -9.53 -0.36 -14.34
CA TYR A 1 -10.12 0.85 -13.74
C TYR A 1 -9.21 1.39 -12.63
N ILE A 2 -8.80 0.59 -11.64
CA ILE A 2 -7.85 0.99 -10.56
C ILE A 2 -6.64 1.80 -11.09
N TYR A 3 -5.91 1.25 -12.05
CA TYR A 3 -4.66 1.86 -12.54
C TYR A 3 -4.84 3.15 -13.34
N ASN A 4 -6.07 3.44 -13.79
CA ASN A 4 -6.38 4.71 -14.46
C ASN A 4 -6.25 5.89 -13.49
N HIS A 5 -6.23 5.63 -12.19
CA HIS A 5 -6.18 6.66 -11.15
C HIS A 5 -4.89 6.65 -10.34
N VAL A 6 -4.23 5.50 -10.17
CA VAL A 6 -2.98 5.40 -9.37
C VAL A 6 -1.87 6.31 -9.91
N TYR A 7 -1.62 6.29 -11.23
CA TYR A 7 -0.54 7.12 -11.80
C TYR A 7 -0.90 8.60 -11.88
N PRO A 8 -2.11 8.99 -12.31
CA PRO A 8 -2.53 10.39 -12.20
C PRO A 8 -2.47 10.93 -10.77
N MET A 9 -2.86 10.13 -9.77
CA MET A 9 -2.71 10.47 -8.35
C MET A 9 -1.27 10.84 -8.02
N LEU A 10 -0.30 9.98 -8.38
CA LEU A 10 1.12 10.23 -8.11
C LEU A 10 1.61 11.49 -8.82
N VAL A 11 1.25 11.68 -10.09
CA VAL A 11 1.67 12.86 -10.87
C VAL A 11 1.12 14.16 -10.25
N GLU A 12 -0.13 14.18 -9.82
CA GLU A 12 -0.72 15.35 -9.17
C GLU A 12 -0.10 15.60 -7.79
N ALA A 13 0.22 14.56 -7.02
CA ALA A 13 0.93 14.69 -5.75
C ALA A 13 2.32 15.32 -5.93
N GLU A 14 3.08 14.88 -6.94
CA GLU A 14 4.40 15.42 -7.26
C GLU A 14 4.37 16.86 -7.75
N ARG A 15 3.25 17.30 -8.33
CA ARG A 15 3.01 18.71 -8.68
C ARG A 15 2.58 19.57 -7.50
N GLY A 16 2.41 18.99 -6.31
CA GLY A 16 1.87 19.65 -5.13
C GLY A 16 0.34 19.82 -5.17
N ASN A 17 -0.36 19.24 -6.15
CA ASN A 17 -1.81 19.32 -6.30
C ASN A 17 -2.51 18.26 -5.43
N ARG A 18 -2.36 18.37 -4.11
CA ARG A 18 -2.84 17.36 -3.15
C ARG A 18 -4.33 17.03 -3.32
N GLU A 19 -5.18 18.05 -3.50
CA GLU A 19 -6.62 17.87 -3.67
C GLU A 19 -6.96 16.97 -4.87
N LYS A 20 -6.33 17.21 -6.03
CA LYS A 20 -6.52 16.38 -7.23
C LYS A 20 -5.99 14.97 -7.03
N ALA A 21 -4.86 14.82 -6.36
CA ALA A 21 -4.31 13.51 -6.04
C ALA A 21 -5.26 12.68 -5.17
N ILE A 22 -5.87 13.30 -4.15
CA ILE A 22 -6.90 12.68 -3.31
C ILE A 22 -8.14 12.34 -4.12
N GLY A 23 -8.58 13.23 -5.03
CA GLY A 23 -9.69 12.96 -5.93
C GLY A 23 -9.47 11.70 -6.77
N HIS A 24 -8.28 11.53 -7.34
CA HIS A 24 -7.92 10.30 -8.04
C HIS A 24 -7.93 9.07 -7.13
N ALA A 25 -7.43 9.18 -5.89
CA ALA A 25 -7.46 8.07 -4.95
C ALA A 25 -8.90 7.59 -4.70
N TYR A 26 -9.85 8.49 -4.43
CA TYR A 26 -11.24 8.12 -4.19
C TYR A 26 -11.99 7.65 -5.45
N ALA A 27 -11.64 8.17 -6.63
CA ALA A 27 -12.23 7.75 -7.90
C ALA A 27 -12.09 6.23 -8.16
N ILE A 28 -11.06 5.58 -7.59
CA ILE A 28 -10.91 4.11 -7.67
C ILE A 28 -12.11 3.39 -7.05
N THR A 29 -12.52 3.79 -5.84
CA THR A 29 -13.70 3.22 -5.17
C THR A 29 -14.98 3.73 -5.82
N GLU A 30 -15.05 4.96 -6.33
CA GLU A 30 -16.25 5.45 -7.02
C GLU A 30 -16.58 4.66 -8.29
N ASP A 31 -15.55 4.24 -9.05
CA ASP A 31 -15.71 3.39 -10.24
C ASP A 31 -16.21 1.97 -9.88
N ALA A 32 -15.93 1.49 -8.66
CA ALA A 32 -16.28 0.15 -8.20
C ALA A 32 -16.57 0.13 -6.67
N PRO A 33 -17.70 0.71 -6.21
CA PRO A 33 -17.92 1.05 -4.78
C PRO A 33 -18.10 -0.14 -3.85
N ASN A 34 -18.39 -1.30 -4.43
CA ASN A 34 -18.56 -2.57 -3.72
C ASN A 34 -17.40 -3.54 -3.95
N ASP A 35 -16.36 -3.18 -4.71
CA ASP A 35 -15.21 -4.06 -4.92
C ASP A 35 -14.21 -3.91 -3.75
N ALA A 36 -13.95 -5.00 -3.03
CA ALA A 36 -12.98 -5.01 -1.93
C ALA A 36 -11.58 -4.55 -2.38
N LEU A 37 -11.13 -4.91 -3.59
CA LEU A 37 -9.83 -4.46 -4.11
C LEU A 37 -9.82 -2.96 -4.40
N ALA A 38 -10.90 -2.40 -4.94
CA ALA A 38 -10.99 -0.96 -5.16
C ALA A 38 -10.81 -0.18 -3.85
N VAL A 39 -11.48 -0.63 -2.79
CA VAL A 39 -11.38 -0.06 -1.44
C VAL A 39 -9.96 -0.19 -0.86
N ILE A 40 -9.32 -1.36 -1.01
CA ILE A 40 -7.93 -1.58 -0.57
C ILE A 40 -6.96 -0.66 -1.32
N TRP A 41 -7.14 -0.51 -2.64
CA TRP A 41 -6.30 0.35 -3.47
C TRP A 41 -6.48 1.83 -3.17
N THR A 42 -7.71 2.30 -2.94
CA THR A 42 -7.98 3.67 -2.47
C THR A 42 -7.24 3.96 -1.17
N ALA A 43 -7.38 3.09 -0.16
CA ALA A 43 -6.68 3.24 1.11
C ALA A 43 -5.15 3.24 0.95
N THR A 44 -4.64 2.43 0.03
CA THR A 44 -3.20 2.38 -0.28
C THR A 44 -2.72 3.66 -0.94
N CYS A 45 -3.50 4.24 -1.85
CA CYS A 45 -3.20 5.53 -2.46
C CYS A 45 -3.20 6.65 -1.41
N LEU A 46 -4.20 6.69 -0.53
CA LEU A 46 -4.26 7.65 0.58
C LEU A 46 -3.02 7.55 1.48
N ARG A 47 -2.54 6.34 1.78
CA ARG A 47 -1.29 6.12 2.50
C ARG A 47 -0.06 6.65 1.79
N ILE A 48 0.06 6.41 0.48
CA ILE A 48 1.16 6.96 -0.32
C ILE A 48 1.10 8.50 -0.36
N LEU A 49 -0.09 9.09 -0.22
CA LEU A 49 -0.30 10.53 -0.04
C LEU A 49 -0.04 11.01 1.40
N GLY A 50 0.40 10.15 2.31
CA GLY A 50 0.63 10.48 3.73
C GLY A 50 -0.64 10.57 4.56
N ASP A 51 -1.80 10.19 4.02
CA ASP A 51 -3.10 10.25 4.69
C ASP A 51 -3.48 8.90 5.30
N GLY A 52 -2.67 8.46 6.27
CA GLY A 52 -2.88 7.18 6.95
C GLY A 52 -4.22 7.10 7.68
N GLN A 53 -4.68 8.21 8.25
CA GLN A 53 -5.95 8.28 8.98
C GLN A 53 -7.16 8.18 8.03
N ALA A 54 -7.18 8.95 6.93
CA ALA A 54 -8.26 8.82 5.95
C ALA A 54 -8.30 7.42 5.32
N ALA A 55 -7.14 6.78 5.13
CA ALA A 55 -7.08 5.40 4.67
C ALA A 55 -7.80 4.42 5.63
N VAL A 56 -7.59 4.57 6.94
CA VAL A 56 -8.27 3.74 7.96
C VAL A 56 -9.77 4.01 7.99
N GLU A 57 -10.18 5.28 7.95
CA GLU A 57 -11.59 5.68 7.92
C GLU A 57 -12.30 5.13 6.68
N HIS A 58 -11.65 5.21 5.51
CA HIS A 58 -12.17 4.65 4.26
C HIS A 58 -12.42 3.14 4.36
N LEU A 59 -11.45 2.39 4.90
CA LEU A 59 -11.55 0.94 5.06
C LEU A 59 -12.67 0.56 6.03
N ASN A 60 -12.71 1.20 7.20
CA ASN A 60 -13.71 0.90 8.23
C ASN A 60 -15.13 1.25 7.78
N GLY A 61 -15.31 2.36 7.04
CA GLY A 61 -16.60 2.71 6.47
C GLY A 61 -17.07 1.75 5.37
N ALA A 62 -16.18 0.95 4.79
CA ALA A 62 -16.45 0.09 3.63
C ALA A 62 -16.57 -1.41 3.92
N VAL A 63 -15.93 -1.89 4.98
CA VAL A 63 -15.76 -3.34 5.21
C VAL A 63 -17.07 -4.14 5.22
N GLU A 64 -18.18 -3.57 5.71
CA GLU A 64 -19.47 -4.26 5.81
C GLU A 64 -20.24 -4.35 4.49
N ARG A 65 -19.95 -3.46 3.52
CA ARG A 65 -20.69 -3.37 2.24
C ARG A 65 -19.96 -3.98 1.04
N VAL A 66 -18.64 -4.17 1.14
CA VAL A 66 -17.84 -4.67 0.02
C VAL A 66 -18.14 -6.14 -0.27
N ALA A 67 -18.18 -6.47 -1.55
CA ALA A 67 -18.19 -7.82 -2.06
C ALA A 67 -16.76 -8.34 -2.18
N TYR A 68 -16.55 -9.54 -1.66
CA TYR A 68 -15.30 -10.29 -1.82
C TYR A 68 -15.48 -11.31 -2.93
N GLU A 69 -15.70 -10.84 -4.16
CA GLU A 69 -15.76 -11.74 -5.33
C GLU A 69 -14.35 -12.21 -5.69
N PRO A 70 -14.17 -13.43 -6.20
CA PRO A 70 -12.88 -13.86 -6.73
C PRO A 70 -12.43 -12.90 -7.84
N GLY A 71 -11.13 -12.65 -7.92
CA GLY A 71 -10.57 -11.84 -9.00
C GLY A 71 -10.62 -12.54 -10.35
N PRO A 72 -10.27 -11.83 -11.44
CA PRO A 72 -10.11 -12.45 -12.75
C PRO A 72 -8.95 -13.46 -12.78
N GLU A 73 -8.05 -13.39 -11.79
CA GLU A 73 -6.95 -14.33 -11.63
C GLU A 73 -7.32 -15.45 -10.64
N PRO A 74 -7.00 -16.72 -10.94
CA PRO A 74 -7.37 -17.85 -10.08
C PRO A 74 -6.83 -17.77 -8.64
N PHE A 75 -5.70 -17.09 -8.45
CA PHE A 75 -5.06 -16.95 -7.13
C PHE A 75 -5.70 -15.87 -6.25
N GLU A 76 -6.54 -14.99 -6.79
CA GLU A 76 -7.22 -13.92 -6.03
C GLU A 76 -8.52 -14.44 -5.41
N THR A 77 -8.38 -15.38 -4.48
CA THR A 77 -9.52 -15.99 -3.80
C THR A 77 -10.25 -15.02 -2.88
N VAL A 78 -11.48 -15.37 -2.53
CA VAL A 78 -12.28 -14.64 -1.51
C VAL A 78 -11.53 -14.57 -0.17
N GLU A 79 -10.90 -15.68 0.22
CA GLU A 79 -10.12 -15.78 1.45
C GLU A 79 -8.91 -14.84 1.42
N TRP A 80 -8.17 -14.81 0.31
CA TRP A 80 -7.06 -13.90 0.13
C TRP A 80 -7.50 -12.44 0.27
N LYS A 81 -8.58 -12.03 -0.42
CA LYS A 81 -9.07 -10.64 -0.36
C LYS A 81 -9.53 -10.24 1.04
N LYS A 82 -10.15 -11.16 1.80
CA LYS A 82 -10.52 -10.92 3.21
C LYS A 82 -9.29 -10.78 4.10
N ALA A 83 -8.30 -11.64 3.93
CA ALA A 83 -7.05 -11.54 4.66
C ALA A 83 -6.34 -10.21 4.33
N LEU A 84 -6.27 -9.84 3.05
CA LEU A 84 -5.70 -8.58 2.60
C LEU A 84 -6.41 -7.38 3.22
N MET A 85 -7.74 -7.35 3.19
CA MET A 85 -8.56 -6.34 3.86
C MET A 85 -8.22 -6.23 5.36
N ALA A 86 -8.15 -7.36 6.06
CA ALA A 86 -7.82 -7.39 7.49
C ALA A 86 -6.41 -6.86 7.76
N MET A 87 -5.42 -7.21 6.94
CA MET A 87 -4.05 -6.68 7.08
C MET A 87 -3.99 -5.19 6.86
N VAL A 88 -4.63 -4.69 5.78
CA VAL A 88 -4.61 -3.26 5.52
C VAL A 88 -5.42 -2.48 6.55
N ARG A 89 -6.30 -3.12 7.33
CA ARG A 89 -6.99 -2.51 8.49
C ARG A 89 -6.20 -2.63 9.80
N GLY A 90 -5.04 -3.30 9.78
CA GLY A 90 -4.21 -3.52 10.98
C GLY A 90 -4.71 -4.65 11.89
N GLU A 91 -5.62 -5.49 11.41
CA GLU A 91 -6.18 -6.64 12.14
C GLU A 91 -5.37 -7.92 11.92
N LYS A 92 -4.54 -7.94 10.88
CA LYS A 92 -3.59 -9.00 10.57
C LYS A 92 -2.22 -8.43 10.28
N THR A 93 -1.20 -9.23 10.56
CA THR A 93 0.19 -8.94 10.23
C THR A 93 0.52 -9.37 8.81
N LEU A 94 1.58 -8.78 8.23
CA LEU A 94 2.15 -9.24 6.96
C LEU A 94 2.57 -10.71 7.04
N ALA A 95 3.15 -11.15 8.17
CA ALA A 95 3.58 -12.53 8.36
C ALA A 95 2.42 -13.53 8.25
N GLU A 96 1.26 -13.22 8.84
CA GLU A 96 0.05 -14.04 8.68
C GLU A 96 -0.42 -14.11 7.23
N LEU A 97 -0.35 -13.01 6.48
CA LEU A 97 -0.70 -13.01 5.05
C LEU A 97 0.25 -13.82 4.21
N VAL A 98 1.56 -13.72 4.50
CA VAL A 98 2.58 -14.51 3.82
C VAL A 98 2.31 -15.99 4.01
N GLN A 99 1.89 -16.43 5.21
CA GLN A 99 1.50 -17.83 5.45
C GLN A 99 0.33 -18.27 4.56
N ILE A 100 -0.73 -17.46 4.45
CA ILE A 100 -1.86 -17.74 3.55
C ILE A 100 -1.39 -17.81 2.09
N ALA A 101 -0.48 -16.91 1.69
CA ALA A 101 0.07 -16.90 0.35
C ALA A 101 0.83 -18.18 0.00
N GLU A 102 1.55 -18.80 0.95
CA GLU A 102 2.31 -20.05 0.72
C GLU A 102 1.45 -21.24 0.31
N GLU A 103 0.15 -21.22 0.63
CA GLU A 103 -0.78 -22.30 0.30
C GLU A 103 -1.39 -22.15 -1.12
N ALA A 104 -1.14 -21.03 -1.80
CA ALA A 104 -1.69 -20.75 -3.12
C ALA A 104 -0.84 -21.34 -4.26
N ASP A 105 -1.44 -21.53 -5.44
CA ASP A 105 -0.75 -21.99 -6.64
C ASP A 105 0.36 -21.04 -7.12
N GLN A 106 0.22 -19.74 -6.82
CA GLN A 106 1.17 -18.70 -7.21
C GLN A 106 1.53 -17.85 -5.98
N PRO A 107 2.27 -18.42 -5.02
CA PRO A 107 2.49 -17.81 -3.70
C PRO A 107 3.32 -16.52 -3.79
N TRP A 108 4.22 -16.43 -4.76
CA TRP A 108 5.06 -15.26 -5.00
C TRP A 108 4.25 -14.04 -5.44
N ARG A 109 3.15 -14.23 -6.18
CA ARG A 109 2.25 -13.16 -6.61
C ARG A 109 1.51 -12.54 -5.44
N LEU A 110 0.92 -13.38 -4.59
CA LEU A 110 0.21 -12.95 -3.39
C LEU A 110 1.16 -12.27 -2.39
N ARG A 111 2.36 -12.82 -2.21
CA ARG A 111 3.43 -12.17 -1.42
C ARG A 111 3.76 -10.77 -1.95
N GLY A 112 3.91 -10.63 -3.26
CA GLY A 112 4.17 -9.34 -3.90
C GLY A 112 3.12 -8.28 -3.60
N GLU A 113 1.85 -8.66 -3.66
CA GLU A 113 0.73 -7.79 -3.32
C GLU A 113 0.72 -7.40 -1.84
N ALA A 114 0.86 -8.37 -0.93
CA ALA A 114 0.88 -8.10 0.50
C ALA A 114 2.04 -7.18 0.91
N GLU A 115 3.24 -7.42 0.39
CA GLU A 115 4.43 -6.59 0.63
C GLU A 115 4.22 -5.16 0.12
N TYR A 116 3.59 -4.98 -1.05
CA TYR A 116 3.31 -3.65 -1.60
C TYR A 116 2.39 -2.84 -0.68
N HIS A 117 1.29 -3.46 -0.21
CA HIS A 117 0.34 -2.79 0.67
C HIS A 117 0.94 -2.54 2.07
N ALA A 118 1.74 -3.47 2.60
CA ALA A 118 2.46 -3.29 3.86
C ALA A 118 3.49 -2.16 3.76
N ALA A 119 4.25 -2.07 2.67
CA ALA A 119 5.20 -0.99 2.42
C ALA A 119 4.53 0.39 2.39
N ALA A 120 3.35 0.49 1.79
CA ALA A 120 2.57 1.74 1.82
C ALA A 120 2.12 2.12 3.24
N ILE A 121 1.81 1.15 4.12
CA ILE A 121 1.50 1.40 5.54
C ILE A 121 2.71 1.99 6.25
N GLU A 122 3.89 1.38 6.11
CA GLU A 122 5.12 1.89 6.73
C GLU A 122 5.51 3.26 6.17
N LEU A 123 5.30 3.47 4.87
CA LEU A 123 5.53 4.76 4.23
C LEU A 123 4.65 5.84 4.86
N ALA A 124 3.35 5.59 5.01
CA ALA A 124 2.42 6.54 5.63
C ALA A 124 2.76 6.85 7.10
N ARG A 125 3.42 5.92 7.80
CA ARG A 125 3.94 6.13 9.15
C ARG A 125 5.23 6.94 9.18
N GLY A 126 5.82 7.28 8.04
CA GLY A 126 7.11 7.97 7.96
C GLY A 126 8.33 7.03 8.07
N ASP A 127 8.13 5.71 8.13
CA ASP A 127 9.23 4.73 8.10
C ASP A 127 9.63 4.41 6.65
N ARG A 128 10.41 5.32 6.08
CA ARG A 128 10.89 5.21 4.70
C ARG A 128 11.81 4.02 4.47
N LYS A 129 12.54 3.58 5.50
CA LYS A 129 13.46 2.44 5.37
C LYS A 129 12.66 1.15 5.22
N SER A 130 11.74 0.88 6.13
CA SER A 130 10.90 -0.32 6.06
C SER A 130 10.01 -0.32 4.81
N ALA A 131 9.50 0.86 4.42
CA ALA A 131 8.77 1.02 3.16
C ALA A 131 9.63 0.66 1.94
N PHE A 132 10.87 1.16 1.87
CA PHE A 132 11.79 0.85 0.77
C PHE A 132 12.03 -0.67 0.67
N GLU A 133 12.37 -1.31 1.78
CA GLU A 133 12.63 -2.75 1.81
C GLU A 133 11.38 -3.56 1.42
N GLY A 134 10.19 -3.13 1.86
CA GLY A 134 8.93 -3.75 1.49
C GLY A 134 8.60 -3.60 0.00
N PHE A 135 8.76 -2.39 -0.57
CA PHE A 135 8.60 -2.21 -2.01
C PHE A 135 9.63 -3.04 -2.79
N GLU A 136 10.87 -3.16 -2.32
CA GLU A 136 11.89 -4.00 -2.96
C GLU A 136 11.47 -5.47 -3.00
N ARG A 137 10.96 -6.01 -1.87
CA ARG A 137 10.41 -7.37 -1.82
C ARG A 137 9.22 -7.54 -2.76
N ALA A 138 8.31 -6.56 -2.79
CA ALA A 138 7.16 -6.57 -3.70
C ALA A 138 7.59 -6.59 -5.18
N TYR A 139 8.53 -5.73 -5.56
CA TYR A 139 9.07 -5.68 -6.92
C TYR A 139 9.76 -6.98 -7.34
N ARG A 140 10.55 -7.59 -6.44
CA ARG A 140 11.31 -8.82 -6.72
C ARG A 140 10.47 -10.11 -6.71
N SER A 141 9.20 -10.01 -6.32
CA SER A 141 8.32 -11.17 -6.12
C SER A 141 7.88 -11.89 -7.41
N PHE A 142 7.79 -11.18 -8.55
CA PHE A 142 7.36 -11.76 -9.83
C PHE A 142 8.10 -11.08 -11.01
N ASP A 143 7.79 -11.42 -12.27
CA ASP A 143 8.53 -11.07 -13.50
C ASP A 143 8.66 -9.57 -13.86
N ARG A 144 8.52 -8.68 -12.88
CA ARG A 144 8.88 -7.25 -12.92
C ARG A 144 8.05 -6.40 -13.88
N ALA A 145 7.08 -6.97 -14.59
CA ALA A 145 6.37 -6.25 -15.65
C ALA A 145 4.85 -6.16 -15.45
N THR A 146 4.28 -6.63 -14.34
CA THR A 146 2.82 -6.61 -14.13
C THR A 146 2.38 -6.22 -12.72
N ARG A 147 1.29 -5.44 -12.64
CA ARG A 147 0.54 -5.13 -11.40
C ARG A 147 1.43 -4.54 -10.29
N TYR A 148 1.33 -5.06 -9.07
CA TYR A 148 2.04 -4.59 -7.87
C TYR A 148 3.57 -4.57 -8.04
N SER A 149 4.16 -5.47 -8.83
CA SER A 149 5.61 -5.43 -9.08
C SER A 149 6.04 -4.17 -9.84
N TYR A 150 5.23 -3.74 -10.82
CA TYR A 150 5.47 -2.51 -11.59
C TYR A 150 5.17 -1.25 -10.76
N HIS A 151 4.14 -1.28 -9.92
CA HIS A 151 3.88 -0.18 -8.97
C HIS A 151 5.02 -0.02 -7.97
N ALA A 152 5.46 -1.13 -7.37
CA ALA A 152 6.59 -1.14 -6.45
C ALA A 152 7.86 -0.60 -7.12
N GLU A 153 8.18 -1.05 -8.35
CA GLU A 153 9.32 -0.48 -9.09
C GLU A 153 9.19 1.02 -9.26
N THR A 154 8.01 1.52 -9.66
CA THR A 154 7.79 2.96 -9.87
C THR A 154 8.11 3.77 -8.61
N LEU A 155 7.66 3.32 -7.43
CA LEU A 155 7.93 4.01 -6.17
C LEU A 155 9.40 3.85 -5.74
N LEU A 156 9.98 2.65 -5.90
CA LEU A 156 11.39 2.39 -5.61
C LEU A 156 12.31 3.32 -6.39
N ARG A 157 12.11 3.46 -7.70
CA ARG A 157 12.94 4.35 -8.53
C ARG A 157 12.92 5.79 -8.03
N LYS A 158 11.78 6.25 -7.50
CA LYS A 158 11.66 7.58 -6.91
C LYS A 158 12.41 7.68 -5.58
N MET A 159 12.25 6.69 -4.69
CA MET A 159 12.97 6.62 -3.41
C MET A 159 14.49 6.44 -3.57
N GLU A 160 14.94 5.71 -4.60
CA GLU A 160 16.35 5.54 -4.96
C GLU A 160 16.97 6.86 -5.46
N ALA A 161 16.21 7.62 -6.26
CA ALA A 161 16.65 8.89 -6.80
C ALA A 161 16.66 10.01 -5.74
N ASP A 162 15.74 9.96 -4.79
CA ASP A 162 15.58 10.94 -3.72
C ASP A 162 15.13 10.26 -2.42
N THR A 163 16.04 10.15 -1.45
CA THR A 163 15.75 9.53 -0.15
C THR A 163 14.79 10.36 0.72
N SER A 164 14.54 11.61 0.34
CA SER A 164 13.53 12.46 0.95
C SER A 164 12.13 12.24 0.37
N TRP A 165 12.01 11.50 -0.74
CA TRP A 165 10.74 11.18 -1.37
C TRP A 165 9.95 10.13 -0.55
N PRO A 166 8.62 10.26 -0.46
CA PRO A 166 7.83 11.39 -0.93
C PRO A 166 7.96 12.60 0.01
N PRO A 167 8.15 13.82 -0.52
CA PRO A 167 8.42 15.02 0.28
C PRO A 167 7.22 15.48 1.13
N TRP A 168 6.00 15.01 0.80
CA TRP A 168 4.78 15.33 1.56
C TRP A 168 4.55 14.41 2.78
N ILE A 169 5.38 13.39 2.98
CA ILE A 169 5.33 12.54 4.17
C ILE A 169 6.53 12.90 5.05
N ALA A 170 6.28 13.37 6.26
CA ALA A 170 7.33 13.61 7.24
C ALA A 170 8.01 12.27 7.60
N ALA A 171 9.35 12.23 7.56
CA ALA A 171 10.08 11.09 8.09
C ALA A 171 9.95 11.07 9.61
N ASN A 172 9.80 9.88 10.19
CA ASN A 172 10.02 9.74 11.63
C ASN A 172 11.49 10.05 11.90
N SER A 173 11.76 11.09 12.68
CA SER A 173 13.12 11.34 13.16
C SER A 173 13.52 10.17 14.06
N LEU A 174 14.44 9.33 13.61
CA LEU A 174 14.99 8.25 14.43
C LEU A 174 16.00 8.76 15.50
N ASP A 175 16.14 10.08 15.69
CA ASP A 175 17.16 10.71 16.54
C ASP A 175 16.62 11.28 17.88
N SER A 176 15.72 10.59 18.59
CA SER A 176 15.32 11.02 19.94
C SER A 176 15.75 10.10 21.10
N ASP A 177 16.49 9.01 20.87
CA ASP A 177 16.87 8.05 21.93
C ASP A 177 18.38 7.85 22.17
N ALA A 178 19.23 8.77 21.70
CA ALA A 178 20.69 8.69 21.94
C ALA A 178 21.27 9.80 22.84
N SER A 179 20.47 10.49 23.66
CA SER A 179 20.97 11.53 24.57
C SER A 179 20.21 11.60 25.89
N ASN A 180 20.15 10.49 26.62
CA ASN A 180 19.95 10.51 28.07
C ASN A 180 20.72 9.37 28.75
N VAL A 181 22.03 9.34 28.52
CA VAL A 181 22.94 8.71 29.48
C VAL A 181 23.32 9.78 30.50
N VAL A 182 22.48 9.92 31.52
CA VAL A 182 22.88 10.54 32.78
C VAL A 182 23.91 9.61 33.41
N LYS A 183 25.18 10.03 33.40
CA LYS A 183 26.23 9.38 34.18
C LYS A 183 26.02 9.72 35.66
N PRO A 184 26.06 8.75 36.59
CA PRO A 184 26.51 9.02 37.95
C PRO A 184 28.01 9.30 38.00
#